data_AF-A0A359E6P8-F1
#
_entry.id   AF-A0A359E6P8-F1
#
_cell.length_a   1.000
_cell.length_b   1.000
_cell.length_c   1.000
_cell.angle_alpha   90.00
_cell.angle_beta   90.00
_cell.angle_gamma   90.00
#
_symmetry.space_group_name_H-M   'P 1'
#
loop_
_entity.id
_entity.type
_entity.pdbx_description
1 polymer ?
#
loop_
_entity_poly.entity_id
_entity_poly.type
_entity_poly.pdbx_seq_one_letter_code
_entity_poly.pdbx_strand_id
1 'polypeptide(L)'
;MLKLSSLRSELHRFLKKLMQRWEVENYWQVGLILFIFAITGSTALYVRKFIFQLIGFSESTPFWEEAVMWVLIVFPAYQVLFLVYGFLLGQFDFVWRFEKKNLLKLKKLFVRNN
;
A
#
# COMPACT_ATOMS: atom_id res chain seq x y z
N MET A 1 -13.26 -32.93 5.58
CA MET A 1 -14.37 -32.34 4.78
C MET A 1 -15.00 -31.11 5.45
N LEU A 2 -15.39 -31.15 6.73
CA LEU A 2 -16.04 -30.03 7.44
C LEU A 2 -15.19 -28.74 7.61
N LYS A 3 -13.86 -28.86 7.75
CA LYS A 3 -12.97 -27.68 7.87
C LYS A 3 -12.80 -26.88 6.57
N LEU A 4 -12.91 -27.56 5.42
CA LEU A 4 -12.71 -26.92 4.12
C LEU A 4 -13.92 -26.08 3.73
N SER A 5 -15.13 -26.53 4.08
CA SER A 5 -16.36 -25.78 3.86
C SER A 5 -16.47 -24.56 4.78
N SER A 6 -16.06 -24.68 6.04
CA SER A 6 -16.03 -23.54 6.98
C SER A 6 -15.03 -22.47 6.51
N LEU A 7 -13.80 -22.86 6.14
CA LEU A 7 -12.78 -21.94 5.65
C LEU A 7 -13.22 -21.21 4.37
N ARG A 8 -13.83 -21.95 3.42
CA ARG A 8 -14.39 -21.35 2.20
C ARG A 8 -15.45 -20.30 2.53
N SER A 9 -16.32 -20.57 3.50
CA SER A 9 -17.37 -19.63 3.92
C SER A 9 -16.80 -18.36 4.56
N GLU A 10 -15.76 -18.49 5.37
CA GLU A 10 -15.06 -17.37 6.00
C GLU A 10 -14.35 -16.50 4.97
N LEU A 11 -13.61 -17.12 4.06
CA LEU A 11 -12.94 -16.44 2.95
C LEU A 11 -13.95 -15.67 2.10
N HIS A 12 -15.10 -16.28 1.78
CA HIS A 12 -16.13 -15.62 0.99
C HIS A 12 -16.73 -14.40 1.70
N ARG A 13 -16.98 -14.49 3.02
CA ARG A 13 -17.41 -13.34 3.84
C ARG A 13 -16.37 -12.24 3.88
N PHE A 14 -15.10 -12.61 4.04
CA PHE A 14 -13.98 -11.66 4.08
C PHE A 14 -13.84 -10.91 2.75
N LEU A 15 -13.80 -11.65 1.63
CA LEU A 15 -13.70 -11.04 0.31
C LEU A 15 -14.90 -10.13 0.01
N LYS A 16 -16.12 -10.53 0.38
CA LYS A 16 -17.32 -9.69 0.18
C LYS A 16 -17.23 -8.37 0.96
N LYS A 17 -16.68 -8.37 2.17
CA LYS A 17 -16.41 -7.15 2.94
C LYS A 17 -15.37 -6.25 2.26
N LEU A 18 -14.30 -6.83 1.72
CA LEU A 18 -13.30 -6.07 0.95
C LEU A 18 -13.90 -5.46 -0.31
N MET A 19 -14.67 -6.23 -1.06
CA MET A 19 -15.35 -5.76 -2.27
C MET A 19 -16.24 -4.55 -1.98
N GLN A 20 -17.05 -4.63 -0.92
CA GLN A 20 -17.91 -3.52 -0.52
C GLN A 20 -17.12 -2.28 -0.07
N ARG A 21 -16.01 -2.47 0.65
CA ARG A 21 -15.16 -1.36 1.14
C ARG A 21 -14.41 -0.65 0.01
N TRP A 22 -14.02 -1.41 -1.00
CA TRP A 22 -13.19 -0.97 -2.13
C TRP A 22 -14.00 -0.66 -3.38
N GLU A 23 -15.32 -0.88 -3.34
CA GLU A 23 -16.24 -0.64 -4.45
C GLU A 23 -15.78 -1.37 -5.72
N VAL A 24 -15.47 -2.67 -5.57
CA VAL A 24 -15.06 -3.56 -6.67
C VAL A 24 -16.06 -4.69 -6.87
N GLU A 25 -16.32 -5.03 -8.13
CA GLU A 25 -17.39 -5.96 -8.52
C GLU A 25 -16.92 -7.42 -8.57
N ASN A 26 -15.62 -7.65 -8.71
CA ASN A 26 -15.05 -8.97 -8.98
C ASN A 26 -14.06 -9.43 -7.91
N TYR A 27 -14.17 -10.69 -7.47
CA TYR A 27 -13.20 -11.32 -6.55
C TYR A 27 -11.77 -11.34 -7.11
N TRP A 28 -11.64 -11.50 -8.44
CA TRP A 28 -10.35 -11.45 -9.13
C TRP A 28 -9.67 -10.09 -8.97
N GLN A 29 -10.45 -9.01 -9.03
CA GLN A 29 -9.94 -7.65 -8.84
C GLN A 29 -9.39 -7.47 -7.42
N VAL A 30 -10.06 -8.01 -6.40
CA VAL A 30 -9.54 -8.02 -5.02
C VAL A 30 -8.21 -8.76 -4.93
N GLY A 31 -8.08 -9.92 -5.58
CA GLY A 31 -6.83 -10.67 -5.65
C GLY A 31 -5.69 -9.85 -6.28
N LEU A 32 -5.96 -9.20 -7.41
CA LEU A 32 -5.00 -8.31 -8.08
C LEU A 32 -4.60 -7.12 -7.20
N ILE A 33 -5.55 -6.51 -6.52
CA ILE A 33 -5.28 -5.39 -5.60
C ILE A 33 -4.39 -5.84 -4.44
N LEU A 34 -4.68 -6.99 -3.83
CA LEU A 34 -3.84 -7.56 -2.77
C LEU A 34 -2.43 -7.87 -3.28
N PHE A 35 -2.32 -8.36 -4.52
CA PHE A 35 -1.04 -8.59 -5.17
C PHE A 35 -0.27 -7.28 -5.39
N ILE A 36 -0.92 -6.22 -5.89
CA ILE A 36 -0.32 -4.88 -6.03
C ILE A 36 0.20 -4.40 -4.67
N PHE A 37 -0.57 -4.55 -3.59
CA PHE A 37 -0.13 -4.16 -2.25
C PHE A 37 1.11 -4.93 -1.79
N ALA A 38 1.17 -6.24 -2.04
CA ALA A 38 2.30 -7.08 -1.67
C ALA A 38 3.59 -6.71 -2.41
N ILE A 39 3.51 -6.52 -3.73
CA ILE A 39 4.69 -6.14 -4.53
C ILE A 39 5.12 -4.70 -4.23
N THR A 40 4.19 -3.76 -4.06
CA THR A 40 4.50 -2.37 -3.71
C THR A 40 5.23 -2.29 -2.39
N GLY A 41 4.73 -2.97 -1.34
CA GLY A 41 5.36 -2.98 -0.03
C GLY A 41 6.75 -3.61 -0.04
N SER A 42 6.91 -4.70 -0.79
CA SER A 42 8.21 -5.37 -0.94
C SER A 42 9.22 -4.47 -1.66
N THR A 43 8.84 -3.88 -2.80
CA THR A 43 9.71 -3.00 -3.59
C THR A 43 10.08 -1.72 -2.85
N ALA A 44 9.17 -1.13 -2.06
CA ALA A 44 9.45 0.08 -1.30
C ALA A 44 10.63 -0.09 -0.31
N LEU A 45 10.79 -1.29 0.28
CA LEU A 45 11.93 -1.60 1.14
C LEU A 45 13.26 -1.67 0.36
N TYR A 46 13.23 -2.17 -0.88
CA TYR A 46 14.39 -2.16 -1.76
C TYR A 46 14.77 -0.73 -2.16
N VAL A 47 13.78 0.12 -2.46
CA VAL A 47 14.01 1.54 -2.75
C VAL A 47 14.68 2.23 -1.56
N ARG A 48 14.22 2.00 -0.33
CA ARG A 48 14.90 2.52 0.88
C ARG A 48 16.38 2.12 0.89
N LYS A 49 16.67 0.82 0.77
CA LYS A 49 18.05 0.31 0.83
C LYS A 49 18.93 0.96 -0.23
N PHE A 50 18.42 1.07 -1.46
CA PHE A 50 19.12 1.71 -2.56
C PHE A 50 19.42 3.18 -2.27
N ILE A 51 18.43 3.95 -1.84
CA ILE A 51 18.61 5.38 -1.53
C ILE A 51 19.55 5.59 -0.33
N PHE A 52 19.45 4.76 0.72
CA PHE A 52 20.32 4.87 1.90
C PHE A 52 21.78 4.58 1.58
N GLN A 53 22.03 3.62 0.69
CA GLN A 53 23.38 3.34 0.18
C GLN A 53 23.92 4.51 -0.65
N LEU A 54 23.09 5.16 -1.47
CA LEU A 54 23.49 6.34 -2.25
C LEU A 54 23.84 7.55 -1.38
N ILE A 55 23.10 7.75 -0.28
CA ILE A 55 23.36 8.86 0.65
C ILE A 55 24.56 8.56 1.57
N GLY A 56 24.99 7.29 1.67
CA GLY A 56 26.14 6.90 2.47
C GLY A 56 25.86 6.90 3.98
N PHE A 57 24.62 6.59 4.38
CA PHE A 57 24.29 6.40 5.80
C PHE A 57 25.20 5.33 6.42
N SER A 58 25.99 5.72 7.42
CA SER A 58 26.86 4.82 8.19
C SER A 58 26.23 4.45 9.53
N GLU A 59 26.80 3.46 10.22
CA GLU A 59 26.35 3.04 11.57
C GLU A 59 26.47 4.14 12.64
N SER A 60 27.17 5.25 12.36
CA SER A 60 27.26 6.39 13.27
C SER A 60 26.08 7.36 13.15
N THR A 61 25.15 7.12 12.23
CA THR A 61 23.99 7.99 12.02
C THR A 61 23.02 7.85 13.21
N PRO A 62 22.58 8.95 13.82
CA PRO A 62 21.56 8.89 14.85
C PRO A 62 20.28 8.21 14.34
N PHE A 63 19.73 7.28 15.13
CA PHE A 63 18.52 6.54 14.80
C PHE A 63 17.33 7.44 14.39
N TRP A 64 17.22 8.63 14.99
CA TRP A 64 16.14 9.56 14.68
C TRP A 64 16.24 10.13 13.25
N GLU A 65 17.44 10.41 12.76
CA GLU A 65 17.67 10.89 11.39
C GLU A 65 17.32 9.80 10.39
N GLU A 66 17.76 8.56 10.68
CA GLU A 66 17.44 7.40 9.86
C GLU A 66 15.92 7.16 9.80
N ALA A 67 15.23 7.24 10.93
CA ALA A 67 13.78 7.06 10.99
C ALA A 67 13.02 8.14 10.21
N VAL A 68 13.43 9.40 10.31
CA VAL A 68 12.82 10.50 9.55
C VAL A 68 13.04 10.30 8.05
N MET A 69 14.27 10.00 7.63
CA MET A 69 14.59 9.74 6.24
C MET A 69 13.88 8.50 5.69
N TRP A 70 13.71 7.47 6.53
CA TRP A 70 12.96 6.29 6.18
C TRP A 70 11.52 6.63 5.81
N VAL A 71 10.83 7.41 6.64
CA VAL A 71 9.45 7.87 6.36
C VAL A 71 9.43 8.75 5.11
N LEU A 72 10.37 9.71 5.00
CA LEU A 72 10.44 10.64 3.88
C LEU A 72 10.72 9.97 2.53
N ILE A 73 11.41 8.83 2.51
CA ILE A 73 11.71 8.11 1.26
C ILE A 73 10.65 7.06 0.97
N VAL A 74 10.29 6.24 1.95
CA VAL A 74 9.37 5.11 1.74
C VAL A 74 7.96 5.60 1.45
N PHE A 75 7.50 6.66 2.11
CA PHE A 75 6.16 7.19 1.87
C PHE A 75 5.93 7.63 0.41
N PRO A 76 6.72 8.56 -0.17
CA PRO A 76 6.54 8.95 -1.56
C PRO A 76 6.90 7.83 -2.54
N ALA A 77 7.91 7.00 -2.25
CA ALA A 77 8.24 5.86 -3.09
C ALA A 77 7.06 4.88 -3.19
N TYR A 78 6.40 4.58 -2.07
CA TYR A 78 5.22 3.72 -2.04
C TYR A 78 4.10 4.29 -2.91
N GLN A 79 3.84 5.60 -2.80
CA GLN A 79 2.82 6.28 -3.58
C GLN A 79 3.06 6.16 -5.09
N VAL A 80 4.31 6.39 -5.54
CA VAL A 80 4.69 6.26 -6.95
C VAL A 80 4.62 4.80 -7.41
N LEU A 81 5.19 3.87 -6.64
CA LEU A 81 5.18 2.45 -6.96
C LEU A 81 3.76 1.89 -7.04
N PHE A 82 2.88 2.29 -6.13
CA PHE A 82 1.48 1.86 -6.11
C PHE A 82 0.76 2.28 -7.40
N LEU A 83 0.99 3.53 -7.86
CA LEU A 83 0.49 4.04 -9.14
C LEU A 83 1.05 3.29 -10.34
N VAL A 84 2.36 3.04 -10.35
CA VAL A 84 3.04 2.31 -11.43
C VAL A 84 2.51 0.88 -11.53
N TYR A 85 2.44 0.14 -10.43
CA TYR A 85 1.93 -1.23 -10.44
C TYR A 85 0.43 -1.28 -10.77
N GLY A 86 -0.34 -0.32 -10.27
CA GLY A 86 -1.74 -0.14 -10.65
C GLY A 86 -1.91 0.06 -12.17
N PHE A 87 -1.06 0.88 -12.77
CA PHE A 87 -1.04 1.10 -14.22
C PHE A 87 -0.65 -0.16 -14.99
N LEU A 88 0.45 -0.81 -14.59
CA LEU A 88 0.95 -2.02 -15.25
C LEU A 88 -0.03 -3.20 -15.21
N LEU A 89 -0.83 -3.31 -14.15
CA LEU A 89 -1.80 -4.39 -13.97
C LEU A 89 -3.24 -4.00 -14.34
N GLY A 90 -3.44 -2.84 -14.99
CA GLY A 90 -4.75 -2.40 -15.48
C GLY A 90 -5.75 -2.03 -14.37
N GLN A 91 -5.27 -1.68 -13.19
CA GLN A 91 -6.06 -1.25 -12.01
C GLN A 91 -5.83 0.23 -11.65
N PHE A 92 -5.37 1.04 -12.62
CA PHE A 92 -5.04 2.45 -12.38
C PHE A 92 -6.19 3.24 -11.77
N ASP A 93 -7.42 3.10 -12.27
CA ASP A 93 -8.58 3.83 -11.74
C ASP A 93 -8.84 3.51 -10.27
N PHE A 94 -8.73 2.23 -9.89
CA PHE A 94 -8.87 1.81 -8.50
C PHE A 94 -7.80 2.46 -7.63
N VAL A 95 -6.54 2.31 -8.03
CA VAL A 95 -5.37 2.80 -7.30
C VAL A 95 -5.42 4.32 -7.15
N TRP A 96 -5.76 5.05 -8.21
CA TRP A 96 -5.87 6.50 -8.21
C TRP A 96 -6.99 7.00 -7.28
N ARG A 97 -8.17 6.37 -7.32
CA ARG A 97 -9.27 6.69 -6.38
C ARG A 97 -8.87 6.38 -4.94
N PHE A 98 -8.24 5.23 -4.71
CA PHE A 98 -7.79 4.79 -3.39
C PHE A 98 -6.77 5.77 -2.80
N GLU A 99 -5.74 6.12 -3.58
CA GLU A 99 -4.67 7.04 -3.21
C GLU A 99 -5.22 8.43 -2.88
N LYS A 100 -6.05 9.01 -3.77
CA LYS A 100 -6.73 10.28 -3.51
C LYS A 100 -7.57 10.26 -2.24
N LYS A 101 -8.36 9.20 -2.02
CA LYS A 101 -9.21 9.08 -0.84
C LYS A 101 -8.39 9.03 0.45
N ASN A 102 -7.21 8.41 0.44
CA ASN A 102 -6.31 8.36 1.59
C ASN A 102 -5.59 9.69 1.82
N LEU A 103 -5.05 10.31 0.77
CA LEU A 103 -4.39 11.61 0.86
C LEU A 103 -5.34 12.72 1.30
N LEU A 104 -6.60 12.71 0.81
CA LEU A 104 -7.61 13.66 1.26
C LEU A 104 -7.98 13.48 2.74
N LYS A 105 -8.02 12.24 3.24
CA LYS A 105 -8.22 11.98 4.67
C LYS A 105 -7.04 12.48 5.49
N LEU A 106 -5.81 12.24 5.03
CA LEU A 106 -4.61 12.74 5.68
C LEU A 106 -4.62 14.26 5.73
N LYS A 107 -4.90 14.94 4.61
CA LYS A 107 -5.04 16.40 4.55
C LYS A 107 -6.12 16.91 5.52
N LYS A 108 -7.28 16.24 5.60
CA LYS A 108 -8.34 16.62 6.55
C LYS A 108 -7.91 16.50 8.01
N LEU A 109 -7.03 15.55 8.35
CA LEU A 109 -6.49 15.44 9.72
C LEU A 109 -5.58 16.62 10.07
N PHE A 110 -4.78 17.11 9.12
CA PHE A 110 -3.92 18.27 9.33
C PHE A 110 -4.67 19.61 9.25
N VAL A 111 -5.74 19.70 8.47
CA VAL A 111 -6.54 20.93 8.30
C VAL A 111 -7.62 21.07 9.38
N ARG A 112 -8.04 19.98 10.05
CA ARG A 112 -9.00 20.06 11.16
C ARG A 112 -8.30 20.48 12.46
N ASN A 113 -7.71 21.66 12.43
CA ASN A 113 -7.23 22.39 13.59
C ASN A 113 -7.45 23.90 13.35
N ASN A 114 -8.72 24.29 13.29
CA ASN A 114 -9.24 25.63 13.57
C ASN A 114 -10.76 25.54 13.76
#